data_AF-A0A3E0MP79-F1
#
_entry.id   AF-A0A3E0MP79-F1
#
_cell.length_a   1.000
_cell.length_b   1.000
_cell.length_c   1.000
_cell.angle_alpha   90.00
_cell.angle_beta   90.00
_cell.angle_gamma   90.00
#
_symmetry.space_group_name_H-M   'P 1'
#
loop_
_entity.id
_entity.type
_entity.pdbx_description
1 polymer ?
#
loop_
_entity_poly.entity_id
_entity_poly.type
_entity_poly.pdbx_seq_one_letter_code
_entity_poly.pdbx_strand_id
1 'polypeptide(L)'
;MIKAYIDFKSLECFLAIEPIIALAEEFGVSIDWQPFSSRPRALPTQVDDETVTQTHHRVRAESEHRLRHLYASVRGYKIPSDSATKDSTRALIRLNQITGDRTAFVKQAFEACWLENRNLDDASLLDQICMTASAALDPTKNDLEEVQATAEEAGLFDAPTFVIAGQLFMGRAHIPWMRELLQQA
;
A
#
# COMPACT_ATOMS: atom_id res chain seq x y z
N MET A 1 1.73 -2.24 -18.46
CA MET A 1 1.32 -2.87 -17.17
C MET A 1 2.08 -2.17 -16.06
N ILE A 2 1.43 -1.90 -14.93
CA ILE A 2 2.05 -1.36 -13.73
C ILE A 2 2.04 -2.47 -12.69
N LYS A 3 3.21 -2.89 -12.18
CA LYS A 3 3.25 -3.79 -11.00
C LYS A 3 3.27 -2.93 -9.74
N ALA A 4 2.37 -3.18 -8.79
CA ALA A 4 2.17 -2.33 -7.61
C ALA A 4 2.28 -3.15 -6.32
N TYR A 5 3.36 -2.97 -5.57
CA TYR A 5 3.57 -3.56 -4.25
C TYR A 5 2.89 -2.70 -3.18
N ILE A 6 1.97 -3.31 -2.44
CA ILE A 6 1.11 -2.60 -1.48
C ILE A 6 1.03 -3.30 -0.13
N ASP A 7 0.79 -2.48 0.89
CA ASP A 7 0.47 -2.91 2.24
C ASP A 7 -0.78 -2.21 2.75
N PHE A 8 -1.80 -2.97 3.16
CA PHE A 8 -3.07 -2.39 3.60
C PHE A 8 -2.95 -1.53 4.87
N LYS A 9 -1.97 -1.82 5.74
CA LYS A 9 -1.71 -1.01 6.96
C LYS A 9 -0.90 0.26 6.67
N SER A 10 -0.53 0.54 5.42
CA SER A 10 0.20 1.75 5.02
C SER A 10 -0.73 2.84 4.49
N LEU A 11 -0.76 3.99 5.19
CA LEU A 11 -1.51 5.17 4.74
C LEU A 11 -0.95 5.74 3.41
N GLU A 12 0.36 5.62 3.18
CA GLU A 12 0.95 6.04 1.91
C GLU A 12 0.45 5.17 0.75
N CYS A 13 0.23 3.87 0.97
CA CYS A 13 -0.40 3.01 -0.03
C CYS A 13 -1.82 3.49 -0.32
N PHE A 14 -2.63 3.75 0.71
CA PHE A 14 -3.99 4.28 0.54
C PHE A 14 -4.02 5.60 -0.26
N LEU A 15 -3.09 6.51 0.00
CA LEU A 15 -3.00 7.77 -0.75
C LEU A 15 -2.54 7.57 -2.20
N ALA A 16 -1.91 6.44 -2.52
CA ALA A 16 -1.38 6.15 -3.84
C ALA A 16 -2.36 5.38 -4.74
N ILE A 17 -3.28 4.57 -4.20
CA ILE A 17 -4.10 3.66 -5.02
C ILE A 17 -4.94 4.38 -6.07
N GLU A 18 -5.69 5.42 -5.69
CA GLU A 18 -6.60 6.12 -6.61
C GLU A 18 -5.84 6.79 -7.77
N PRO A 19 -4.76 7.57 -7.51
CA PRO A 19 -3.91 8.08 -8.59
C PRO A 19 -3.32 7.01 -9.52
N ILE A 20 -2.98 5.83 -9.00
CA ILE A 20 -2.39 4.74 -9.78
C ILE A 20 -3.45 4.04 -10.63
N ILE A 21 -4.65 3.85 -10.10
CA ILE A 21 -5.81 3.34 -10.85
C ILE A 21 -6.14 4.29 -12.00
N ALA A 22 -6.26 5.58 -11.71
CA ALA A 22 -6.52 6.60 -12.73
C ALA A 22 -5.42 6.64 -13.81
N LEU A 23 -4.16 6.50 -13.41
CA LEU A 23 -3.04 6.42 -14.35
C LEU A 23 -3.14 5.17 -15.24
N ALA A 24 -3.48 4.02 -14.68
CA ALA A 24 -3.62 2.78 -15.43
C ALA A 24 -4.78 2.85 -16.45
N GLU A 25 -5.92 3.40 -16.03
CA GLU A 25 -7.09 3.65 -16.88
C GLU A 25 -6.76 4.62 -18.02
N GLU A 26 -6.07 5.72 -17.73
CA GLU A 26 -5.68 6.73 -18.72
C GLU A 26 -4.89 6.13 -19.89
N PHE A 27 -3.98 5.18 -19.61
CA PHE A 27 -3.13 4.54 -20.61
C PHE A 27 -3.63 3.16 -21.05
N GLY A 28 -4.79 2.71 -20.58
CA GLY A 28 -5.35 1.40 -20.92
C GLY A 28 -4.45 0.21 -20.51
N VAL A 29 -3.67 0.37 -19.44
CA VAL A 29 -2.77 -0.69 -18.93
C VAL A 29 -3.37 -1.37 -17.71
N SER A 30 -3.06 -2.64 -17.50
CA SER A 30 -3.44 -3.35 -16.28
C SER A 30 -2.51 -3.03 -15.11
N ILE A 31 -3.05 -3.18 -13.89
CA ILE A 31 -2.28 -3.17 -12.64
C ILE A 31 -2.13 -4.60 -12.13
N ASP A 32 -0.89 -5.02 -11.92
CA ASP A 32 -0.55 -6.25 -11.23
C ASP A 32 -0.30 -5.93 -9.74
N TRP A 33 -1.34 -6.11 -8.93
CA TRP A 33 -1.29 -5.86 -7.48
C TRP A 33 -0.54 -6.97 -6.76
N GLN A 34 0.54 -6.60 -6.07
CA GLN A 34 1.43 -7.50 -5.36
C GLN A 34 1.39 -7.21 -3.86
N PRO A 35 1.26 -8.23 -2.99
CA PRO A 35 1.35 -8.01 -1.56
C PRO A 35 2.80 -7.71 -1.15
N PHE A 36 2.98 -6.79 -0.21
CA PHE A 36 4.28 -6.55 0.43
C PHE A 36 4.04 -6.14 1.89
N SER A 37 4.61 -6.87 2.84
CA SER A 37 4.52 -6.52 4.26
C SER A 37 5.58 -5.47 4.58
N SER A 38 5.16 -4.20 4.62
CA SER A 38 6.01 -3.09 5.02
C SER A 38 6.32 -3.17 6.52
N ARG A 39 7.56 -2.80 6.88
CA ARG A 39 7.97 -2.72 8.27
C ARG A 39 7.44 -1.43 8.88
N PRO A 40 6.66 -1.48 9.97
CA PRO A 40 6.19 -0.27 10.62
C PRO A 40 7.40 0.54 11.12
N ARG A 41 7.54 1.78 10.65
CA ARG A 41 8.46 2.74 11.26
C ARG A 41 7.78 3.30 12.51
N ALA A 42 8.26 2.88 13.69
CA ALA A 42 7.82 3.47 14.94
C ALA A 42 8.12 4.98 14.94
N LEU A 43 7.14 5.79 15.36
CA LEU A 43 7.42 7.20 15.66
C LEU A 43 8.40 7.23 16.83
N PRO A 44 9.59 7.85 16.69
CA PRO A 44 10.54 7.89 17.80
C PRO A 44 9.97 8.74 18.94
N THR A 45 9.97 8.19 20.16
CA THR A 45 9.62 8.95 21.37
C THR A 45 10.76 9.88 21.71
N GLN A 46 10.45 11.14 22.04
CA GLN A 46 11.46 12.08 22.54
C GLN A 46 12.02 11.58 23.86
N VAL A 47 13.35 11.53 23.98
CA VAL A 47 14.07 11.22 25.22
C VAL A 47 14.92 12.42 25.66
N ASP A 48 15.21 12.53 26.96
CA ASP A 48 15.87 13.72 27.53
C ASP A 48 17.29 13.95 26.96
N ASP A 49 18.04 12.87 26.67
CA ASP A 49 19.40 12.89 26.13
C ASP A 49 19.46 12.32 24.69
N GLU A 50 18.66 12.86 23.77
CA GLU A 50 18.74 12.47 22.36
C GLU A 50 20.12 12.80 21.75
N THR A 51 20.73 11.81 21.10
CA THR A 51 21.81 12.07 20.14
C THR A 51 21.27 12.82 18.93
N VAL A 52 22.13 13.57 18.23
CA VAL A 52 21.77 14.27 16.98
C VAL A 52 21.09 13.33 15.97
N THR A 53 21.58 12.08 15.87
CA THR A 53 20.99 11.04 15.03
C THR A 53 19.55 10.73 15.43
N GLN A 54 19.29 10.50 16.72
CA GLN A 54 17.93 10.23 17.23
C GLN A 54 16.99 11.41 16.96
N THR A 55 17.43 12.64 17.22
CA THR A 55 16.65 13.84 16.92
C THR A 55 16.32 13.95 15.43
N HIS A 56 17.31 13.75 14.54
CA HIS A 56 17.07 13.75 13.09
C HIS A 56 16.07 12.67 12.65
N HIS A 57 16.15 11.46 13.21
CA HIS A 57 15.18 10.41 12.93
C HIS A 57 13.77 10.78 13.40
N ARG A 58 13.65 11.31 14.62
CA ARG A 58 12.36 11.75 15.18
C ARG A 58 11.72 12.85 14.35
N VAL A 59 12.45 13.94 14.09
CA VAL A 59 11.94 15.09 13.34
C VAL A 59 11.49 14.69 11.93
N ARG A 60 12.24 13.80 11.25
CA ARG A 60 11.84 13.27 9.94
C ARG A 60 10.57 12.43 10.03
N ALA A 61 10.50 11.49 10.97
CA ALA A 61 9.33 10.63 11.14
C ALA A 61 8.06 11.45 11.49
N GLU A 62 8.18 12.44 12.37
CA GLU A 62 7.09 13.38 12.68
C GLU A 62 6.68 14.22 11.47
N SER A 63 7.65 14.67 10.66
CA SER A 63 7.39 15.42 9.43
C SER A 63 6.65 14.56 8.39
N GLU A 64 7.11 13.34 8.15
CA GLU A 64 6.48 12.36 7.24
C GLU A 64 5.05 12.03 7.70
N HIS A 65 4.87 11.80 9.01
CA HIS A 65 3.56 11.54 9.60
C HIS A 65 2.61 12.74 9.44
N ARG A 66 3.06 13.97 9.72
CA ARG A 66 2.23 15.16 9.49
C ARG A 66 1.88 15.33 8.01
N LEU A 67 2.85 15.10 7.13
CA LEU A 67 2.67 15.28 5.69
C LEU A 67 1.61 14.30 5.14
N ARG A 68 1.68 13.01 5.48
CA ARG A 68 0.68 12.03 5.02
C ARG A 68 -0.74 12.36 5.48
N HIS A 69 -0.92 12.81 6.72
CA HIS A 69 -2.22 13.25 7.22
C HIS A 69 -2.71 14.54 6.55
N LEU A 70 -1.81 15.46 6.21
CA LEU A 70 -2.14 16.64 5.40
C LEU A 70 -2.62 16.24 4.00
N TYR A 71 -1.96 15.29 3.33
CA TYR A 71 -2.43 14.82 2.03
C TYR A 71 -3.81 14.17 2.10
N ALA A 72 -4.08 13.39 3.15
CA ALA A 72 -5.40 12.83 3.38
C ALA A 72 -6.46 13.92 3.61
N SER A 73 -6.15 14.95 4.41
CA SER A 73 -7.10 16.02 4.70
C SER A 73 -7.39 16.91 3.50
N VAL A 74 -6.40 17.19 2.64
CA VAL A 74 -6.58 17.90 1.36
C VAL A 74 -7.54 17.14 0.43
N ARG A 75 -7.58 15.81 0.51
CA ARG A 75 -8.54 14.96 -0.21
C ARG A 75 -9.89 14.82 0.50
N GLY A 76 -10.09 15.50 1.63
CA GLY A 76 -11.33 15.43 2.40
C GLY A 76 -11.49 14.17 3.26
N TYR A 77 -10.46 13.33 3.37
CA TYR A 77 -10.52 12.12 4.19
C TYR A 77 -10.32 12.44 5.67
N LYS A 78 -11.13 11.82 6.52
CA LYS A 78 -11.03 11.88 7.98
C LYS A 78 -10.33 10.62 8.47
N ILE A 79 -9.00 10.61 8.35
CA ILE A 79 -8.19 9.45 8.71
C ILE A 79 -7.94 9.44 10.23
N PRO A 80 -8.23 8.33 10.93
CA PRO A 80 -7.90 8.21 12.35
C PRO A 80 -6.38 8.29 12.54
N SER A 81 -5.95 8.78 13.71
CA SER A 81 -4.52 8.80 14.06
C SER A 81 -3.90 7.40 14.09
N ASP A 82 -4.74 6.40 14.36
CA ASP A 82 -4.34 5.00 14.46
C ASP A 82 -5.36 4.10 13.75
N SER A 83 -4.85 3.19 12.91
CA SER A 83 -5.70 2.25 12.16
C SER A 83 -6.07 1.06 13.04
N ALA A 84 -7.31 0.58 12.91
CA ALA A 84 -7.74 -0.69 13.47
C ALA A 84 -6.98 -1.90 12.90
N THR A 85 -6.43 -1.78 11.68
CA THR A 85 -5.60 -2.82 11.07
C THR A 85 -4.14 -2.65 11.50
N LYS A 86 -3.69 -3.47 12.46
CA LYS A 86 -2.29 -3.53 12.92
C LYS A 86 -1.46 -4.54 12.15
N ASP A 87 -2.08 -5.68 11.89
CA ASP A 87 -1.53 -6.74 11.08
C ASP A 87 -2.39 -6.88 9.80
N SER A 88 -1.76 -6.68 8.65
CA SER A 88 -2.37 -6.80 7.33
C SER A 88 -2.09 -8.17 6.68
N THR A 89 -1.37 -9.08 7.34
CA THR A 89 -0.89 -10.35 6.77
C THR A 89 -2.03 -11.16 6.17
N ARG A 90 -3.17 -11.28 6.87
CA ARG A 90 -4.33 -12.01 6.37
C ARG A 90 -4.89 -11.40 5.07
N ALA A 91 -4.97 -10.07 5.00
CA ALA A 91 -5.43 -9.36 3.82
C ALA A 91 -4.44 -9.47 2.66
N LEU A 92 -3.13 -9.47 2.94
CA LEU A 92 -2.07 -9.69 1.94
C LEU A 92 -2.09 -11.11 1.36
N ILE A 93 -2.28 -12.12 2.22
CA ILE A 93 -2.51 -13.50 1.77
C ILE A 93 -3.76 -13.55 0.90
N ARG A 94 -4.85 -12.91 1.33
CA ARG A 94 -6.10 -12.90 0.56
C ARG A 94 -5.94 -12.24 -0.81
N LEU A 95 -5.22 -11.12 -0.88
CA LEU A 95 -4.87 -10.46 -2.16
C LEU A 95 -4.18 -11.43 -3.12
N ASN A 96 -3.24 -12.23 -2.60
CA ASN A 96 -2.46 -13.16 -3.40
C ASN A 96 -3.31 -14.33 -3.95
N GLN A 97 -4.27 -14.79 -3.14
CA GLN A 97 -5.23 -15.83 -3.52
C GLN A 97 -6.22 -15.38 -4.60
N ILE A 98 -6.42 -14.07 -4.81
CA ILE A 98 -7.34 -13.59 -5.85
C ILE A 98 -6.70 -13.73 -7.23
N THR A 99 -7.45 -14.32 -8.14
CA THR A 99 -7.11 -14.48 -9.56
C THR A 99 -7.83 -13.44 -10.41
N GLY A 100 -7.25 -13.08 -11.56
CA GLY A 100 -7.79 -12.03 -12.43
C GLY A 100 -7.55 -10.62 -11.88
N ASP A 101 -8.47 -9.71 -12.16
CA ASP A 101 -8.37 -8.32 -11.70
C ASP A 101 -8.67 -8.22 -10.19
N ARG A 102 -7.69 -7.68 -9.45
CA ARG A 102 -7.73 -7.53 -7.99
C ARG A 102 -8.15 -6.13 -7.55
N THR A 103 -8.37 -5.21 -8.49
CA THR A 103 -8.55 -3.78 -8.23
C THR A 103 -9.75 -3.49 -7.32
N ALA A 104 -10.88 -4.16 -7.55
CA ALA A 104 -12.07 -4.00 -6.72
C ALA A 104 -11.84 -4.40 -5.26
N PHE A 105 -11.14 -5.53 -5.03
CA PHE A 105 -10.77 -5.98 -3.68
C PHE A 105 -9.81 -5.00 -3.01
N VAL A 106 -8.75 -4.57 -3.72
CA VAL A 106 -7.76 -3.63 -3.20
C VAL A 106 -8.42 -2.33 -2.75
N LYS A 107 -9.27 -1.74 -3.60
CA LYS A 107 -10.00 -0.51 -3.28
C LYS A 107 -10.86 -0.67 -2.01
N GLN A 108 -11.70 -1.71 -1.97
CA GLN A 108 -12.59 -1.94 -0.84
C GLN A 108 -11.84 -2.26 0.47
N ALA A 109 -10.75 -3.03 0.42
CA ALA A 109 -9.94 -3.32 1.60
C ALA A 109 -9.29 -2.06 2.17
N PHE A 110 -8.75 -1.20 1.30
CA PHE A 110 -8.21 0.09 1.74
C PHE A 110 -9.29 1.03 2.30
N GLU A 111 -10.46 1.11 1.68
CA GLU A 111 -11.60 1.90 2.17
C GLU A 111 -12.05 1.40 3.55
N ALA A 112 -12.22 0.08 3.71
CA ALA A 112 -12.57 -0.54 4.99
C ALA A 112 -11.51 -0.22 6.08
N CYS A 113 -10.22 -0.29 5.75
CA CYS A 113 -9.14 -0.01 6.68
C CYS A 113 -9.07 1.47 7.08
N TRP A 114 -9.12 2.40 6.12
CA TRP A 114 -8.75 3.79 6.35
C TRP A 114 -9.91 4.76 6.45
N LEU A 115 -11.02 4.49 5.77
CA LEU A 115 -12.23 5.33 5.82
C LEU A 115 -13.23 4.82 6.86
N GLU A 116 -13.37 3.50 6.98
CA GLU A 116 -14.31 2.88 7.93
C GLU A 116 -13.64 2.45 9.25
N ASN A 117 -12.31 2.53 9.31
CA ASN A 117 -11.50 2.10 10.47
C ASN A 117 -11.81 0.67 10.94
N ARG A 118 -11.95 -0.26 9.99
CA ARG A 118 -12.18 -1.69 10.24
C ARG A 118 -10.86 -2.46 10.25
N ASN A 119 -10.82 -3.55 11.03
CA ASN A 119 -9.64 -4.40 11.15
C ASN A 119 -9.63 -5.48 10.07
N LEU A 120 -8.66 -5.42 9.15
CA LEU A 120 -8.51 -6.39 8.07
C LEU A 120 -7.92 -7.74 8.51
N ASP A 121 -7.56 -7.94 9.78
CA ASP A 121 -7.28 -9.29 10.32
C ASP A 121 -8.58 -10.05 10.66
N ASP A 122 -9.76 -9.45 10.47
CA ASP A 122 -11.05 -10.15 10.57
C ASP A 122 -11.34 -10.95 9.29
N ALA A 123 -11.38 -12.28 9.41
CA ALA A 123 -11.69 -13.18 8.30
C ALA A 123 -13.10 -12.93 7.71
N SER A 124 -14.10 -12.61 8.55
CA SER A 124 -15.48 -12.37 8.08
C SER A 124 -15.57 -11.11 7.23
N LEU A 125 -14.81 -10.07 7.60
CA LEU A 125 -14.69 -8.85 6.80
C LEU A 125 -14.05 -9.14 5.44
N LEU A 126 -12.95 -9.89 5.41
CA LEU A 126 -12.28 -10.22 4.15
C LEU A 126 -13.17 -11.08 3.24
N ASP A 127 -13.91 -12.03 3.80
CA ASP A 127 -14.87 -12.83 3.04
C ASP A 127 -15.98 -11.94 2.44
N GLN A 128 -16.52 -10.99 3.22
CA GLN A 128 -17.48 -10.01 2.75
C GLN A 128 -16.94 -9.16 1.60
N ILE A 129 -15.70 -8.66 1.71
CA ILE A 129 -15.04 -7.87 0.66
C ILE A 129 -14.83 -8.72 -0.60
N CYS A 130 -14.37 -9.98 -0.46
CA CYS A 130 -14.20 -10.88 -1.59
C CYS A 130 -15.51 -11.14 -2.33
N MET A 131 -16.61 -11.38 -1.59
CA MET A 131 -17.93 -11.54 -2.18
C MET A 131 -18.39 -10.29 -2.94
N THR A 132 -18.24 -9.12 -2.32
CA THR A 132 -18.65 -7.84 -2.91
C THR A 132 -17.83 -7.49 -4.16
N ALA A 133 -16.53 -7.81 -4.15
CA ALA A 133 -15.63 -7.66 -5.28
C ALA A 133 -15.80 -8.76 -6.35
N SER A 134 -16.67 -9.75 -6.15
CA SER A 134 -16.81 -10.94 -7.02
C SER A 134 -15.47 -11.64 -7.28
N ALA A 135 -14.61 -11.69 -6.27
CA ALA A 135 -13.24 -12.17 -6.39
C ALA A 135 -13.20 -13.70 -6.60
N ALA A 136 -12.50 -14.15 -7.64
CA ALA A 136 -12.23 -15.56 -7.88
C ALA A 136 -10.99 -15.99 -7.10
N LEU A 137 -11.17 -16.88 -6.12
CA LEU A 137 -10.10 -17.32 -5.21
C LEU A 137 -9.44 -18.61 -5.69
N ASP A 138 -8.12 -18.65 -5.60
CA ASP A 138 -7.28 -19.83 -5.68
C ASP A 138 -6.54 -20.01 -4.34
N PRO A 139 -7.07 -20.85 -3.44
CA PRO A 139 -6.48 -21.06 -2.11
C PRO A 139 -5.06 -21.63 -2.14
N THR A 140 -4.61 -22.19 -3.27
CA THR A 140 -3.27 -22.78 -3.40
C THR A 140 -2.17 -21.71 -3.49
N LYS A 141 -2.53 -20.46 -3.82
CA LYS A 141 -1.61 -19.32 -3.87
C LYS A 141 -1.40 -18.72 -2.49
N ASN A 142 -0.53 -19.35 -1.70
CA ASN A 142 -0.13 -18.89 -0.39
C ASN A 142 1.39 -18.70 -0.28
N ASP A 143 1.96 -18.04 -1.27
CA ASP A 143 3.40 -17.79 -1.47
C ASP A 143 3.84 -16.39 -1.00
N LEU A 144 3.18 -15.82 0.03
CA LEU A 144 3.47 -14.46 0.50
C LEU A 144 4.96 -14.26 0.87
N GLU A 145 5.58 -15.24 1.54
CA GLU A 145 7.00 -15.18 1.92
C GLU A 145 7.93 -15.17 0.69
N GLU A 146 7.62 -15.96 -0.33
CA GLU A 146 8.40 -16.04 -1.57
C GLU A 146 8.26 -14.76 -2.40
N VAL A 147 7.04 -14.22 -2.50
CA VAL A 147 6.77 -12.92 -3.15
C VAL A 147 7.51 -11.79 -2.42
N GLN A 148 7.50 -11.79 -1.08
CA GLN A 148 8.23 -10.83 -0.27
C GLN A 148 9.75 -10.92 -0.52
N ALA A 149 10.33 -12.11 -0.45
CA ALA A 149 11.77 -12.33 -0.66
C ALA A 149 12.21 -11.89 -2.06
N THR A 150 11.44 -12.26 -3.09
CA THR A 150 11.72 -11.87 -4.48
C THR A 150 11.69 -10.35 -4.66
N ALA A 151 10.75 -9.65 -4.00
CA ALA A 151 10.69 -8.19 -4.04
C ALA A 151 11.90 -7.56 -3.32
N GLU A 152 12.27 -8.08 -2.16
CA GLU A 152 13.44 -7.61 -1.40
C GLU A 152 14.75 -7.80 -2.16
N GLU A 153 14.95 -8.95 -2.83
CA GLU A 153 16.09 -9.20 -3.71
C GLU A 153 16.16 -8.24 -4.90
N ALA A 154 15.00 -7.79 -5.40
CA ALA A 154 14.91 -6.77 -6.44
C ALA A 154 15.19 -5.34 -5.92
N GLY A 155 15.43 -5.16 -4.63
CA GLY A 155 15.75 -3.87 -4.00
C GLY A 155 14.55 -3.14 -3.37
N LEU A 156 13.39 -3.80 -3.26
CA LEU A 156 12.20 -3.25 -2.63
C LEU A 156 12.32 -3.36 -1.10
N PHE A 157 12.11 -2.28 -0.37
CA PHE A 157 12.18 -2.29 1.10
C PHE A 157 10.98 -1.62 1.77
N ASP A 158 10.05 -1.08 0.99
CA ASP A 158 8.86 -0.38 1.50
C ASP A 158 7.71 -0.35 0.49
N ALA A 159 6.52 -0.01 0.98
CA ALA A 159 5.31 0.13 0.18
C ALA A 159 4.64 1.52 0.41
N PRO A 160 4.10 2.16 -0.65
CA PRO A 160 3.89 1.61 -1.98
C PRO A 160 5.14 1.69 -2.85
N THR A 161 5.37 0.66 -3.66
CA THR A 161 6.40 0.69 -4.70
C THR A 161 5.83 0.19 -6.02
N PHE A 162 6.14 0.89 -7.10
CA PHE A 162 5.64 0.59 -8.44
C PHE A 162 6.77 0.16 -9.37
N VAL A 163 6.47 -0.75 -10.30
CA VAL A 163 7.42 -1.19 -11.34
C VAL A 163 6.80 -0.97 -12.71
N ILE A 164 7.51 -0.22 -13.56
CA ILE A 164 7.14 0.03 -14.96
C ILE A 164 8.39 -0.16 -15.80
N ALA A 165 8.32 -1.01 -16.83
CA ALA A 165 9.46 -1.34 -17.70
C ALA A 165 10.75 -1.72 -16.94
N GLY A 166 10.62 -2.42 -15.81
CA GLY A 166 11.74 -2.84 -14.95
C GLY A 166 12.30 -1.75 -14.02
N GLN A 167 11.79 -0.52 -14.07
CA GLN A 167 12.20 0.57 -13.19
C GLN A 167 11.34 0.63 -11.93
N LEU A 168 11.98 0.80 -10.77
CA LEU A 168 11.35 0.87 -9.46
C LEU A 168 11.07 2.33 -9.04
N PHE A 169 9.84 2.60 -8.60
CA PHE A 169 9.37 3.89 -8.11
C PHE A 169 8.79 3.73 -6.71
N MET A 170 9.54 4.15 -5.69
CA MET A 170 9.10 4.04 -4.30
C MET A 170 8.33 5.28 -3.87
N GLY A 171 7.06 5.10 -3.50
CA GLY A 171 6.19 6.18 -3.09
C GLY A 171 5.49 6.88 -4.26
N ARG A 172 4.39 7.55 -3.94
CA ARG A 172 3.50 8.22 -4.90
C ARG A 172 4.08 9.48 -5.55
N ALA A 173 5.20 10.02 -5.06
CA ALA A 173 5.79 11.25 -5.59
C ALA A 173 6.27 11.10 -7.04
N HIS A 174 6.52 9.85 -7.49
CA HIS A 174 7.01 9.53 -8.82
C HIS A 174 5.91 9.38 -9.89
N ILE A 175 4.62 9.52 -9.53
CA ILE A 175 3.50 9.36 -10.49
C ILE A 175 3.65 10.23 -11.75
N PRO A 176 4.08 11.49 -11.69
CA PRO A 176 4.32 12.28 -12.90
C PRO A 176 5.37 11.66 -13.82
N TRP A 177 6.44 11.08 -13.28
CA TRP A 177 7.47 10.41 -14.08
C TRP A 177 6.97 9.07 -14.63
N MET A 178 6.22 8.31 -13.83
CA MET A 178 5.59 7.06 -14.31
C MET A 178 4.66 7.31 -15.51
N ARG A 179 3.93 8.43 -15.51
CA ARG A 179 3.12 8.87 -16.65
C ARG A 179 3.96 9.09 -17.91
N GLU A 180 5.11 9.78 -17.80
CA GLU A 180 6.01 9.99 -18.95
C GLU A 180 6.51 8.67 -19.54
N LEU A 181 6.80 7.67 -18.71
CA LEU A 181 7.23 6.35 -19.16
C LEU A 181 6.12 5.60 -19.90
N LEU A 182 4.89 5.66 -19.40
CA LEU A 182 3.74 5.02 -20.04
C LEU A 182 3.37 5.69 -21.37
N GLN A 183 3.63 6.99 -21.51
CA GLN A 183 3.39 7.71 -22.76
C GLN A 183 4.38 7.34 -23.88
N GLN A 184 5.55 6.81 -23.54
CA GLN A 184 6.59 6.41 -24.49
C GLN A 184 6.54 4.92 -24.86
N ALA A 185 5.69 4.14 -24.20
CA ALA A 185 5.53 2.69 -24.38
C ALA A 185 4.50 2.35 -25.47
#